data_AF-A0A352Y1I9-F1
#
_entry.id   AF-A0A352Y1I9-F1
#
_cell.length_a   1.000
_cell.length_b   1.000
_cell.length_c   1.000
_cell.angle_alpha   90.00
_cell.angle_beta   90.00
_cell.angle_gamma   90.00
#
_symmetry.space_group_name_H-M   'P 1'
#
loop_
_entity.id
_entity.type
_entity.pdbx_description
1 polymer ?
#
loop_
_entity_poly.entity_id
_entity_poly.type
_entity_poly.pdbx_seq_one_letter_code
_entity_poly.pdbx_strand_id
1 'polypeptide(L)' 'MSILVVGSVALDTVETPFARKEEALGGAASYFSTAASLYNQVNLVAVVGSDFPREHLDFWRSRP' A
#
# COMPACT_ATOMS: atom_id res chain seq x y z
N MET A 1 -15.60 14.83 2.70
CA MET A 1 -14.53 15.26 1.78
C MET A 1 -13.65 14.05 1.54
N SER A 2 -13.18 13.69 0.35
CA SER A 2 -12.28 12.54 0.16
C SER A 2 -10.86 12.98 -0.17
N ILE A 3 -9.88 12.10 0.04
CA ILE A 3 -8.47 12.33 -0.35
C ILE A 3 -8.18 11.52 -1.62
N LEU A 4 -7.57 12.15 -2.62
CA LEU A 4 -7.01 11.45 -3.78
C LEU A 4 -5.49 11.38 -3.62
N VAL A 5 -4.90 10.20 -3.80
CA VAL A 5 -3.46 10.01 -3.75
C VAL A 5 -2.96 9.27 -4.98
N VAL A 6 -1.83 9.75 -5.50
CA VAL A 6 -1.06 9.14 -6.58
C VAL A 6 0.37 8.96 -6.09
N GLY A 7 0.97 7.82 -6.37
CA GLY A 7 2.37 7.57 -6.03
C GLY A 7 2.74 6.10 -6.18
N SER A 8 3.92 5.74 -5.65
CA SER A 8 4.42 4.37 -5.78
C SER A 8 3.64 3.38 -4.92
N VAL A 9 3.35 2.24 -5.53
CA VAL A 9 2.94 0.99 -4.89
C VAL A 9 3.97 -0.05 -5.31
N ALA A 10 4.55 -0.76 -4.36
CA ALA A 10 5.64 -1.69 -4.60
C ALA A 10 5.59 -2.87 -3.63
N LEU A 11 6.39 -3.90 -3.93
CA LEU A 11 6.73 -4.97 -3.00
C LEU A 11 8.21 -4.81 -2.64
N ASP A 12 8.48 -4.49 -1.38
CA ASP A 12 9.81 -4.19 -0.89
C ASP A 12 10.43 -5.44 -0.25
N THR A 13 11.71 -5.67 -0.50
CA THR A 13 12.53 -6.61 0.27
C THR A 13 13.28 -5.84 1.34
N VAL A 14 12.94 -6.08 2.60
CA VAL A 14 13.47 -5.36 3.75
C VAL A 14 14.35 -6.30 4.57
N GLU A 15 15.57 -5.87 4.85
CA GLU A 15 16.54 -6.62 5.65
C GLU A 15 16.95 -5.82 6.90
N THR A 16 16.99 -6.52 8.02
CA THR A 16 17.47 -6.05 9.31
C THR A 16 18.57 -7.00 9.79
N PRO A 17 19.39 -6.63 10.79
CA PRO A 17 20.40 -7.55 11.34
C PRO A 17 19.86 -8.87 11.89
N PHE A 18 18.55 -8.96 12.14
CA PHE A 18 17.92 -10.13 12.77
C PHE A 18 17.00 -10.92 11.83
N ALA A 19 16.52 -10.30 10.75
CA ALA A 19 15.50 -10.89 9.89
C ALA A 19 15.45 -10.21 8.52
N ARG A 20 14.96 -10.95 7.53
CA ARG A 20 14.64 -10.47 6.18
C ARG A 20 13.20 -10.78 5.86
N LYS A 21 12.50 -9.82 5.25
CA LYS A 21 11.15 -9.98 4.74
C LYS A 21 11.16 -9.62 3.26
N GLU A 22 10.80 -10.59 2.43
CA GLU A 22 10.62 -10.40 1.00
C GLU A 22 9.15 -10.07 0.70
N GLU A 23 8.95 -9.36 -0.41
CA GLU A 23 7.64 -9.00 -0.96
C GLU A 23 6.71 -8.32 0.07
N ALA A 24 7.25 -7.47 0.93
CA ALA A 24 6.45 -6.68 1.86
C ALA A 24 5.71 -5.57 1.09
N LEU A 25 4.44 -5.33 1.39
CA LEU A 25 3.72 -4.20 0.80
C LEU A 25 4.43 -2.88 1.14
N GLY A 26 4.90 -2.19 0.11
CA GLY A 26 5.68 -0.97 0.19
C GLY A 26 5.20 0.11 -0.78
N GLY A 27 6.02 1.13 -0.98
CA GLY A 27 5.70 2.31 -1.79
C GLY A 27 4.97 3.42 -1.02
N ALA A 28 5.26 4.67 -1.39
CA ALA A 28 4.82 5.85 -0.64
C ALA A 28 3.29 5.99 -0.61
N ALA A 29 2.60 5.65 -1.72
CA ALA A 29 1.15 5.74 -1.79
C ALA A 29 0.48 4.65 -0.94
N SER A 30 1.09 3.47 -0.80
CA SER A 30 0.61 2.40 0.08
C SER A 30 0.61 2.85 1.55
N TYR A 31 1.73 3.40 2.03
CA TYR A 31 1.85 3.91 3.39
C TYR A 31 0.93 5.10 3.64
N PHE A 32 0.90 6.07 2.73
CA PHE A 32 0.01 7.23 2.85
C PHE A 32 -1.46 6.80 2.91
N SER A 33 -1.91 5.93 1.99
CA SER A 33 -3.32 5.50 1.94
C SER A 33 -3.74 4.80 3.22
N THR A 34 -2.85 3.96 3.77
CA THR A 34 -3.10 3.22 5.01
C THR A 34 -3.22 4.16 6.22
N ALA A 35 -2.37 5.18 6.32
CA ALA A 35 -2.43 6.14 7.41
C ALA A 35 -3.61 7.11 7.25
N ALA A 36 -3.84 7.62 6.04
CA ALA A 36 -4.88 8.60 5.76
C ALA A 36 -6.30 8.02 5.90
N SER A 37 -6.49 6.73 5.65
CA SER A 37 -7.79 6.05 5.83
C SER A 37 -8.29 6.08 7.29
N LEU A 38 -7.42 6.32 8.27
CA LEU A 38 -7.82 6.50 9.67
C LEU A 38 -8.61 7.80 9.90
N TYR A 39 -8.51 8.75 8.98
CA TYR A 39 -9.08 10.10 9.12
C TYR A 39 -10.13 10.40 8.06
N ASN A 40 -10.01 9.81 6.88
CA ASN A 40 -10.89 10.11 5.78
C ASN A 40 -10.83 9.07 4.65
N GLN A 41 -11.88 9.02 3.82
CA GLN A 41 -11.93 8.13 2.66
C GLN A 41 -10.81 8.46 1.67
N VAL A 42 -10.01 7.44 1.30
CA VAL A 42 -8.89 7.56 0.35
C VAL A 42 -9.23 6.90 -0.98
N ASN A 43 -9.00 7.64 -2.06
CA ASN A 43 -8.98 7.13 -3.43
C ASN A 43 -7.52 7.00 -3.87
N LEU A 44 -7.03 5.76 -3.97
CA LEU A 44 -5.67 5.46 -4.41
C LEU A 44 -5.64 5.21 -5.92
N VAL A 45 -4.77 5.92 -6.63
CA VAL A 45 -4.48 5.68 -8.06
C VAL A 45 -3.00 5.33 -8.21
N ALA A 46 -2.74 4.10 -8.66
CA ALA A 46 -1.40 3.58 -8.90
C ALA A 46 -1.43 2.52 -10.01
N VAL A 47 -0.25 2.16 -10.52
CA VAL A 47 -0.06 1.04 -11.45
C VAL A 47 0.65 -0.10 -10.72
N VAL A 48 0.18 -1.32 -10.93
CA VAL A 48 0.80 -2.55 -10.39
C VAL A 48 0.88 -3.59 -11.50
N GLY A 49 1.78 -4.56 -11.36
CA GLY A 49 1.90 -5.69 -12.28
C GLY A 49 0.72 -6.66 -12.18
N SER A 50 0.60 -7.56 -13.16
CA SER A 50 -0.41 -8.63 -13.16
C SER A 50 -0.20 -9.68 -12.06
N ASP A 51 1.01 -9.70 -11.50
CA ASP A 51 1.50 -10.54 -10.41
C ASP A 51 1.25 -9.93 -9.02
N PHE A 52 0.72 -8.71 -8.94
CA PHE A 52 0.53 -8.04 -7.66
C PHE A 52 -0.46 -8.80 -6.75
N PRO A 53 -0.08 -9.16 -5.51
CA PRO A 53 -0.91 -9.98 -4.63
C PRO A 53 -2.28 -9.34 -4.33
N ARG A 54 -3.33 -10.13 -4.54
CA ARG A 54 -4.72 -9.67 -4.34
C ARG A 54 -5.03 -9.28 -2.90
N GLU A 55 -4.33 -9.87 -1.93
CA GLU A 55 -4.48 -9.55 -0.52
C GLU A 55 -4.22 -8.08 -0.18
N HIS A 56 -3.32 -7.39 -0.91
CA HIS A 56 -3.06 -5.96 -0.68
C HIS A 56 -4.21 -5.09 -1.21
N LEU A 57 -4.85 -5.50 -2.31
CA LEU A 57 -6.05 -4.83 -2.82
C LEU A 57 -7.22 -4.99 -1.85
N ASP A 58 -7.40 -6.19 -1.32
CA ASP A 58 -8.46 -6.49 -0.36
C ASP A 58 -8.21 -5.80 0.98
N PHE A 59 -6.94 -5.67 1.40
CA PHE A 59 -6.53 -4.86 2.54
C PHE A 59 -6.99 -3.41 2.39
N TRP A 60 -6.69 -2.72 1.28
CA TRP A 60 -7.12 -1.34 1.08
C TRP A 60 -8.65 -1.20 0.97
N ARG A 61 -9.33 -2.13 0.30
CA ARG A 61 -10.81 -2.15 0.22
C ARG A 61 -11.48 -2.35 1.57
N SER A 62 -10.80 -2.98 2.52
CA SER A 62 -11.31 -3.16 3.89
C SER A 62 -11.13 -1.92 4.77
N ARG A 63 -10.41 -0.90 4.32
CA ARG A 63 -10.22 0.34 5.08
C ARG A 63 -11.46 1.23 4.94
N PRO A 64 -11.80 2.01 5.99
CA PRO A 64 -12.90 2.97 5.97
C PRO A 64 -12.64 4.18 5.04
#